data_AF-A0ABD0PEV5-F1
#
_entry.id   AF-A0ABD0PEV5-F1
#
_cell.length_a   1.000
_cell.length_b   1.000
_cell.length_c   1.000
_cell.angle_alpha   90.00
_cell.angle_beta   90.00
_cell.angle_gamma   90.00
#
_symmetry.space_group_name_H-M   'P 1'
#
loop_
_entity.id
_entity.type
_entity.pdbx_description
1 polymer ?
#
loop_
_entity_poly.entity_id
_entity_poly.type
_entity_poly.pdbx_seq_one_letter_code
_entity_poly.pdbx_strand_id
1 'polypeptide(L)' 'MSSGDVSEQCRRFCVLSWEQVQRLDSILGETVPVHGRGNFPTLSVQPRQIVQ' A
#
# COMPACT_ATOMS: atom_id res chain seq x y z
N MET A 1 -35.86 -3.40 -4.60
CA MET A 1 -34.41 -3.14 -4.48
C MET A 1 -33.84 -3.23 -5.87
N SER A 2 -33.43 -2.10 -6.46
CA SER A 2 -33.11 -2.02 -7.89
C SER A 2 -31.82 -2.79 -8.19
N SER A 3 -31.87 -3.69 -9.17
CA SER A 3 -30.75 -4.53 -9.63
C SER A 3 -29.55 -3.76 -10.23
N GLY A 4 -29.53 -2.42 -10.13
CA GLY A 4 -28.50 -1.54 -10.68
C GLY A 4 -27.32 -1.22 -9.75
N ASP A 5 -27.36 -1.60 -8.47
CA ASP A 5 -26.28 -1.25 -7.51
C ASP A 5 -25.09 -2.22 -7.54
N VAL A 6 -25.29 -3.49 -7.92
CA VAL A 6 -24.21 -4.49 -7.91
C VAL A 6 -23.16 -4.22 -9.00
N SER A 7 -23.57 -3.61 -10.11
CA SER A 7 -22.70 -3.35 -11.27
C SER A 7 -21.72 -2.19 -11.07
N GLU A 8 -22.09 -1.17 -10.29
CA GLU A 8 -21.23 0.02 -10.08
C GLU A 8 -20.20 -0.19 -8.97
N GLN A 9 -20.53 -0.96 -7.94
CA GLN A 9 -19.55 -1.37 -6.93
C GLN A 9 -18.40 -2.17 -7.57
N CYS A 10 -18.71 -3.05 -8.52
CA CYS A 10 -17.72 -3.93 -9.14
C CYS A 10 -16.71 -3.18 -10.04
N ARG A 11 -17.12 -2.07 -10.67
CA ARG A 11 -16.25 -1.29 -11.59
C ARG A 11 -15.07 -0.58 -10.91
N ARG A 12 -15.15 -0.34 -9.60
CA ARG A 12 -14.09 0.35 -8.84
C ARG A 12 -13.03 -0.58 -8.28
N PHE A 13 -13.28 -1.89 -8.30
CA PHE A 13 -12.35 -2.88 -7.78
C PHE A 13 -11.75 -3.70 -8.91
N CYS A 14 -10.47 -4.01 -8.79
CA CYS A 14 -9.78 -4.92 -9.69
C CYS A 14 -8.77 -5.72 -8.87
N VAL A 15 -8.62 -7.00 -9.20
CA VAL A 15 -7.59 -7.86 -8.62
C VAL A 15 -6.27 -7.56 -9.33
N LEU A 16 -5.20 -7.38 -8.55
CA LEU A 16 -3.87 -7.14 -9.10
C LEU A 16 -3.36 -8.38 -9.84
N SER A 17 -2.70 -8.17 -10.98
CA SER A 17 -1.92 -9.21 -11.65
C SER A 17 -0.71 -9.61 -10.80
N TRP A 18 -0.10 -10.75 -11.10
CA TRP A 18 1.09 -11.20 -10.37
C TRP A 18 2.25 -10.19 -10.42
N GLU A 19 2.53 -9.61 -11.59
CA GLU A 19 3.55 -8.56 -11.73
C GLU A 19 3.26 -7.34 -10.85
N GLN A 20 1.98 -6.95 -10.75
CA GLN A 20 1.54 -5.85 -9.88
C GLN A 20 1.71 -6.20 -8.40
N VAL A 21 1.42 -7.45 -8.00
CA VAL A 21 1.66 -7.95 -6.64
C VAL A 21 3.16 -7.95 -6.32
N GLN A 22 4.02 -8.39 -7.22
CA GLN A 22 5.48 -8.37 -7.01
C GLN A 22 6.02 -6.95 -6.81
N ARG A 23 5.50 -5.98 -7.59
CA ARG A 23 5.86 -4.57 -7.42
C ARG A 23 5.36 -4.03 -6.08
N LEU A 24 4.14 -4.37 -5.67
CA LEU A 24 3.59 -3.97 -4.38
C LEU A 24 4.43 -4.54 -3.22
N ASP A 25 4.78 -5.82 -3.26
CA ASP A 25 5.63 -6.47 -2.26
C ASP A 25 6.99 -5.78 -2.15
N SER A 26 7.61 -5.46 -3.29
CA SER A 26 8.88 -4.73 -3.34
C SER A 26 8.77 -3.37 -2.64
N ILE A 27 7.72 -2.59 -2.92
CA ILE A 27 7.48 -1.28 -2.29
C ILE A 27 7.26 -1.44 -0.78
N LEU A 28 6.47 -2.44 -0.37
CA LEU A 28 6.15 -2.68 1.04
C LEU A 28 7.37 -3.16 1.84
N GLY A 29 8.34 -3.81 1.17
CA GLY A 29 9.59 -4.27 1.76
C GLY A 29 10.78 -3.33 1.63
N GLU A 30 10.68 -2.30 0.80
CA GLU A 30 11.73 -1.30 0.65
C GLU A 30 11.90 -0.49 1.93
N THR A 31 13.16 -0.23 2.31
CA THR A 31 13.47 0.59 3.47
C THR A 31 13.45 2.07 3.08
N VAL A 32 12.54 2.83 3.71
CA VAL A 32 12.35 4.26 3.49
C VAL A 32 12.89 5.05 4.70
N PRO A 33 13.65 6.14 4.48
CA PRO A 33 14.12 6.99 5.57
C PRO A 33 13.04 7.94 6.07
N VAL A 34 12.88 8.04 7.38
CA VAL A 34 12.04 9.08 8.03
C VAL A 34 12.95 9.98 8.85
N HIS A 35 13.09 11.22 8.40
CA HIS A 35 13.99 12.19 9.03
C HIS A 35 13.37 12.73 10.33
N GLY A 36 14.08 12.53 11.44
CA GLY A 36 13.74 13.16 12.71
C GLY A 36 13.97 14.68 12.66
N ARG A 37 13.12 15.46 13.32
CA ARG A 37 13.33 16.90 13.47
C ARG A 37 14.30 17.18 14.61
N GLY A 38 15.27 18.09 14.43
CA GLY A 38 16.25 18.45 15.46
C GLY A 38 17.33 17.39 15.60
N ASN A 39 17.64 16.98 16.85
CA ASN A 39 18.63 15.94 17.13
C ASN A 39 18.04 14.52 17.14
N PHE A 40 16.79 14.36 16.72
CA PHE A 40 16.20 13.03 16.59
C PHE A 40 16.80 12.30 15.38
N PRO A 41 17.15 11.01 15.53
CA PRO A 41 17.78 10.27 14.45
C PRO A 41 16.85 10.06 13.27
N THR A 42 17.43 9.85 12.09
CA THR A 42 16.71 9.32 10.94
C THR A 42 16.40 7.85 11.18
N LEU A 43 15.12 7.47 11.03
CA LEU A 43 14.70 6.08 11.11
C LEU A 43 14.76 5.43 9.73
N SER A 44 15.15 4.17 9.69
CA SER A 44 15.04 3.31 8.50
C SER A 44 13.89 2.35 8.72
N VAL A 45 12.80 2.53 7.97
CA VAL A 45 11.54 1.80 8.20
C VAL A 45 11.04 1.15 6.92
N GLN A 46 10.37 0.01 7.03
CA GLN A 46 9.67 -0.61 5.90
C GLN A 46 8.16 -0.39 6.06
N PRO A 47 7.42 0.01 5.00
CA PRO A 47 5.99 0.28 5.10
C PRO A 47 5.19 -0.88 5.72
N ARG A 48 5.54 -2.13 5.37
CA ARG A 48 4.86 -3.32 5.92
C ARG A 48 4.99 -3.48 7.44
N GLN A 49 6.01 -2.89 8.06
CA GLN A 49 6.22 -2.99 9.52
C GLN A 49 5.43 -1.93 10.30
N ILE A 50 4.90 -0.91 9.63
CA ILE A 50 4.17 0.20 10.26
C ILE A 50 2.66 -0.07 10.25
N VAL A 51 2.15 -0.69 9.19
CA VAL A 51 0.70 -0.88 8.95
C VAL A 51 0.13 -2.12 9.66
N GLN A 52 0.98 -2.99 10.23
CA GLN A 52 0.60 -4.29 10.83
C GLN A 52 -0.62 -4.24 11.74
#